data_AF-A0A8J5CR54-F1
#
_entry.id   AF-A0A8J5CR54-F1
#
_cell.length_a   1.000
_cell.length_b   1.000
_cell.length_c   1.000
_cell.angle_alpha   90.00
_cell.angle_beta   90.00
_cell.angle_gamma   90.00
#
_symmetry.space_group_name_H-M   'P 1'
#
loop_
_entity.id
_entity.type
_entity.pdbx_description
1 polymer ?
#
loop_
_entity_poly.entity_id
_entity_poly.type
_entity_poly.pdbx_seq_one_letter_code
_entity_poly.pdbx_strand_id
1 'polypeptide(L)'
;MQGQITGHKRKKKQPAISCYYKMATRVVRSGVRQVKPLLSVDSGEARQRVLNLYKAWYRQLPYIVMDYDLPKSKEDCRVKLREEFMKHRHVQDIRVIDMLVIKGQMELKETVEVWKQKHGIMSYWRDTVEPKPKGFLNKFLDGHE
;
A
#
# COMPACT_ATOMS: atom_id res chain seq x y z
N MET A 1 -79.19 33.03 -29.53
CA MET A 1 -80.13 32.95 -28.39
C MET A 1 -79.46 32.20 -27.26
N GLN A 2 -79.49 32.78 -26.06
CA GLN A 2 -79.49 32.12 -24.73
C GLN A 2 -78.30 31.18 -24.40
N GLY A 3 -77.59 31.29 -23.29
CA GLY A 3 -77.79 32.10 -22.11
C GLY A 3 -76.54 32.05 -21.25
N GLN A 4 -76.30 33.16 -20.56
CA GLN A 4 -75.33 33.28 -19.49
C GLN A 4 -75.81 32.44 -18.30
N ILE A 5 -74.93 31.64 -17.72
CA ILE A 5 -75.17 31.01 -16.42
C ILE A 5 -74.02 31.41 -15.49
N THR A 6 -74.41 32.18 -14.48
CA THR A 6 -73.62 32.69 -13.37
C THR A 6 -73.28 31.55 -12.40
N GLY A 7 -72.06 31.53 -11.84
CA GLY A 7 -71.63 30.41 -10.99
C GLY A 7 -70.40 30.67 -10.13
N HIS A 8 -70.60 31.45 -9.06
CA HIS A 8 -69.91 31.37 -7.76
C HIS A 8 -68.38 31.15 -7.68
N LYS A 9 -67.68 32.25 -7.33
CA LYS A 9 -66.34 32.25 -6.72
C LYS A 9 -66.29 31.39 -5.45
N ARG A 10 -65.67 30.20 -5.50
CA ARG A 10 -65.21 29.50 -4.30
C ARG A 10 -63.81 29.99 -3.93
N LYS A 11 -63.72 30.90 -2.94
CA LYS A 11 -62.46 31.24 -2.26
C LYS A 11 -61.94 29.98 -1.56
N LYS A 12 -60.94 29.29 -2.13
CA LYS A 12 -60.16 28.31 -1.38
C LYS A 12 -59.18 29.07 -0.48
N LYS A 13 -59.53 29.13 0.80
CA LYS A 13 -58.68 29.58 1.90
C LYS A 13 -57.35 28.83 1.81
N GLN A 14 -56.23 29.55 1.83
CA GLN A 14 -54.93 28.99 2.18
C GLN A 14 -54.98 28.64 3.69
N PRO A 15 -54.71 27.39 4.10
CA PRO A 15 -54.24 27.15 5.46
C PRO A 15 -52.72 27.25 5.49
N ALA A 16 -52.31 28.12 6.39
CA ALA A 16 -50.98 28.29 6.94
C ALA A 16 -50.14 27.01 7.05
N ILE A 17 -48.88 27.15 6.63
CA ILE A 17 -47.68 26.78 7.39
C ILE A 17 -47.62 25.29 7.80
N SER A 18 -47.06 24.47 6.91
CA SER A 18 -46.29 23.30 7.33
C SER A 18 -44.87 23.47 6.81
N CYS A 19 -44.05 24.14 7.63
CA CYS A 19 -42.62 24.24 7.47
C CYS A 19 -42.01 22.86 7.73
N TYR A 20 -41.95 22.01 6.69
CA TYR A 20 -41.10 20.83 6.74
C TYR A 20 -39.65 21.31 6.69
N TYR A 21 -39.05 21.32 7.88
CA TYR A 21 -37.64 21.59 8.13
C TYR A 21 -36.80 20.57 7.34
N LYS A 22 -36.40 20.93 6.11
CA LYS A 22 -35.39 20.19 5.35
C LYS A 22 -34.06 20.39 6.07
N MET A 23 -33.69 19.45 6.94
CA MET A 23 -32.32 19.36 7.45
C MET A 23 -31.41 19.00 6.28
N ALA A 24 -30.79 20.01 5.68
CA ALA A 24 -29.67 19.78 4.78
C ALA A 24 -28.52 19.21 5.62
N THR A 25 -28.30 17.89 5.53
CA THR A 25 -27.09 17.26 6.06
C THR A 25 -25.89 17.90 5.36
N ARG A 26 -25.18 18.79 6.07
CA ARG A 26 -23.88 19.27 5.62
C ARG A 26 -22.94 18.06 5.63
N VAL A 27 -22.71 17.46 4.46
CA VAL A 27 -21.59 16.54 4.27
C VAL A 27 -20.33 17.37 4.50
N VAL A 28 -19.74 17.22 5.68
CA VAL A 28 -18.41 17.74 5.97
C VAL A 28 -17.48 17.03 5.00
N ARG A 29 -17.14 17.70 3.89
CA ARG A 29 -16.04 17.26 3.03
C ARG A 29 -14.79 17.38 3.89
N SER A 30 -14.35 16.28 4.50
CA SER A 30 -13.04 16.21 5.11
C SER A 30 -12.05 16.61 4.02
N GLY A 31 -11.48 17.81 4.12
CA GLY A 31 -10.49 18.28 3.16
C GLY A 31 -9.32 17.31 3.21
N VAL A 32 -9.19 16.48 2.17
CA VAL A 32 -8.02 15.61 2.03
C VAL A 32 -6.84 16.56 1.85
N ARG A 33 -5.92 16.59 2.81
CA ARG A 33 -4.67 17.36 2.67
C ARG A 33 -3.99 16.85 1.41
N GLN A 34 -3.94 17.68 0.37
CA GLN A 34 -3.28 17.35 -0.88
C GLN A 34 -1.77 17.28 -0.60
N VAL A 35 -1.23 16.07 -0.62
CA VAL A 35 0.21 15.85 -0.43
C VAL A 35 0.84 15.67 -1.80
N LYS A 36 2.00 16.30 -2.01
CA LYS A 36 2.78 16.11 -3.24
C LYS A 36 3.24 14.64 -3.33
N PRO A 37 2.93 13.92 -4.43
CA PRO A 37 3.45 12.58 -4.65
C PRO A 37 4.96 12.60 -4.87
N LEU A 38 5.63 11.47 -4.63
CA LEU A 38 7.08 11.34 -4.82
C LEU A 38 7.41 10.93 -6.25
N LEU A 39 6.88 9.79 -6.70
CA LEU A 39 7.10 9.27 -8.04
C LEU A 39 5.78 8.93 -8.74
N SER A 40 4.90 8.21 -8.02
CA SER A 40 3.66 7.70 -8.57
C SER A 40 2.50 8.62 -8.20
N VAL A 41 1.67 8.96 -9.19
CA VAL A 41 0.46 9.77 -8.96
C VAL A 41 -0.70 8.87 -8.54
N ASP A 42 -0.78 7.68 -9.14
CA ASP A 42 -1.83 6.69 -8.88
C ASP A 42 -1.26 5.35 -8.38
N SER A 43 -2.12 4.59 -7.69
CA SER A 43 -1.85 3.24 -7.21
C SER A 43 -1.48 2.24 -8.32
N GLY A 44 -2.05 2.36 -9.52
CA GLY A 44 -1.74 1.51 -10.66
C GLY A 44 -0.30 1.69 -11.15
N GLU A 45 0.18 2.94 -11.14
CA GLU A 45 1.55 3.29 -11.52
C GLU A 45 2.56 2.74 -10.50
N ALA A 46 2.27 2.91 -9.20
CA ALA A 46 3.08 2.35 -8.12
C ALA A 46 3.16 0.82 -8.22
N ARG A 47 2.04 0.15 -8.48
CA ARG A 47 2.00 -1.31 -8.69
C ARG A 47 2.88 -1.74 -9.86
N GLN A 48 2.83 -1.02 -10.97
CA GLN A 48 3.67 -1.32 -12.13
C GLN A 48 5.15 -1.19 -11.80
N ARG A 49 5.55 -0.15 -11.05
CA ARG A 49 6.94 0.03 -10.59
C ARG A 49 7.41 -1.12 -9.70
N VAL A 50 6.59 -1.54 -8.74
CA VAL A 50 6.89 -2.70 -7.87
C VAL A 50 7.09 -3.98 -8.69
N LEU A 51 6.20 -4.24 -9.67
CA LEU A 51 6.32 -5.41 -10.55
C LEU A 51 7.57 -5.36 -11.43
N ASN A 52 7.91 -4.19 -11.95
CA ASN A 52 9.12 -4.00 -12.75
C ASN A 52 10.38 -4.24 -11.90
N LEU A 53 10.41 -3.73 -10.67
CA LEU A 53 11.49 -3.99 -9.73
C LEU A 53 11.61 -5.48 -9.42
N TYR A 54 10.50 -6.17 -9.13
CA TYR A 54 10.51 -7.62 -8.87
C TYR A 54 11.06 -8.41 -10.06
N LYS A 55 10.65 -8.07 -11.29
CA LYS A 55 11.17 -8.70 -12.52
C LYS A 55 12.67 -8.44 -12.72
N ALA A 56 13.14 -7.23 -12.41
CA ALA A 56 14.55 -6.88 -12.52
C ALA A 56 15.40 -7.74 -11.56
N TRP A 57 15.00 -7.83 -10.29
CA TRP A 57 15.63 -8.73 -9.31
C TRP A 57 15.63 -10.19 -9.79
N TYR A 58 14.49 -10.69 -10.25
CA TYR A 58 14.37 -12.09 -10.69
C TYR A 58 15.35 -12.45 -11.82
N ARG A 59 15.58 -11.52 -12.76
CA ARG A 59 16.55 -11.70 -13.85
C ARG A 59 17.99 -11.66 -13.37
N GLN A 60 18.26 -10.85 -12.34
CA GLN A 60 19.61 -10.64 -11.83
C GLN A 60 20.08 -11.72 -10.85
N LEU A 61 19.15 -12.39 -10.16
CA LEU A 61 19.44 -13.46 -9.21
C LEU A 61 20.49 -14.51 -9.66
N PRO A 62 20.39 -15.13 -10.86
CA PRO A 62 21.40 -16.12 -11.28
C PRO A 62 22.80 -15.53 -11.37
N TYR A 63 22.94 -14.29 -11.85
CA TYR A 63 24.24 -13.61 -11.91
C TYR A 63 24.77 -13.32 -10.51
N ILE A 64 23.93 -12.83 -9.61
CA ILE A 64 24.31 -12.56 -8.20
C ILE A 64 24.83 -13.84 -7.52
N VAL A 65 24.18 -14.99 -7.73
CA VAL A 65 24.64 -16.26 -7.15
C VAL A 65 26.04 -16.63 -7.64
N MET A 66 26.33 -16.38 -8.92
CA MET A 66 27.64 -16.65 -9.52
C MET A 66 28.71 -15.64 -9.09
N ASP A 67 28.40 -14.34 -9.15
CA ASP A 67 29.33 -13.25 -8.83
C ASP A 67 29.78 -13.28 -7.36
N TYR A 68 28.89 -13.67 -6.46
CA TYR A 68 29.14 -13.73 -5.01
C TYR A 68 29.48 -15.14 -4.49
N ASP A 69 29.48 -16.15 -5.36
CA ASP A 69 29.69 -17.55 -5.00
C ASP A 69 28.84 -17.96 -3.78
N LEU A 70 27.52 -17.75 -3.87
CA LEU A 70 26.61 -17.97 -2.73
C LEU A 70 26.41 -19.47 -2.45
N PRO A 71 26.47 -19.92 -1.18
CA PRO A 71 26.22 -21.32 -0.81
C PRO A 71 24.70 -21.62 -0.72
N LYS A 72 23.91 -21.16 -1.70
CA LYS A 72 22.45 -21.33 -1.78
C LYS A 72 22.04 -21.54 -3.23
N SER A 73 20.96 -22.29 -3.47
CA SER A 73 20.47 -22.47 -4.84
C SER A 73 19.75 -21.23 -5.35
N LYS A 74 19.72 -21.07 -6.68
CA LYS A 74 18.94 -20.02 -7.37
C LYS A 74 17.46 -20.06 -7.00
N GLU A 75 16.90 -21.26 -6.76
CA GLU A 75 15.52 -21.44 -6.30
C GLU A 75 15.31 -20.86 -4.90
N ASP A 76 16.24 -21.10 -3.98
CA ASP A 76 16.17 -20.57 -2.61
C ASP A 76 16.21 -19.04 -2.61
N CYS A 77 17.08 -18.45 -3.43
CA CYS A 77 17.14 -17.00 -3.59
C CYS A 77 15.82 -16.42 -4.14
N ARG A 78 15.13 -17.13 -5.05
CA ARG A 78 13.81 -16.71 -5.57
C ARG A 78 12.72 -16.78 -4.50
N VAL A 79 12.74 -17.82 -3.67
CA VAL A 79 11.82 -17.95 -2.54
C VAL A 79 12.03 -16.82 -1.54
N LYS A 80 13.30 -16.52 -1.22
CA LYS A 80 13.65 -15.39 -0.34
C LYS A 80 13.26 -14.04 -0.91
N LEU A 81 13.49 -13.81 -2.20
CA LEU A 81 13.03 -12.59 -2.87
C LEU A 81 11.50 -12.44 -2.71
N ARG A 82 10.73 -13.52 -2.90
CA ARG A 82 9.28 -13.49 -2.71
C ARG A 82 8.92 -13.19 -1.24
N GLU A 83 9.62 -13.78 -0.29
CA GLU A 83 9.43 -13.53 1.15
C GLU A 83 9.59 -12.04 1.48
N GLU A 84 10.67 -11.40 1.02
CA GLU A 84 10.95 -9.97 1.27
C GLU A 84 9.87 -9.04 0.70
N PHE A 85 9.38 -9.31 -0.52
CA PHE A 85 8.26 -8.55 -1.08
C PHE A 85 6.96 -8.78 -0.32
N MET A 86 6.72 -10.00 0.18
CA MET A 86 5.52 -10.33 0.95
C MET A 86 5.50 -9.68 2.34
N LYS A 87 6.66 -9.37 2.95
CA LYS A 87 6.72 -8.62 4.22
C LYS A 87 6.00 -7.27 4.14
N HIS A 88 6.03 -6.63 2.97
CA HIS A 88 5.47 -5.29 2.74
C HIS A 88 4.02 -5.30 2.20
N ARG A 89 3.34 -6.47 2.18
CA ARG A 89 1.98 -6.62 1.62
C ARG A 89 0.90 -5.72 2.25
N HIS A 90 1.14 -5.22 3.46
CA HIS A 90 0.17 -4.46 4.25
C HIS A 90 0.26 -2.94 4.00
N VAL A 91 1.26 -2.49 3.25
CA VAL A 91 1.48 -1.07 2.95
C VAL A 91 0.49 -0.60 1.89
N GLN A 92 -0.30 0.43 2.21
CA GLN A 92 -1.30 1.00 1.30
C GLN A 92 -0.96 2.42 0.83
N ASP A 93 -0.13 3.17 1.58
CA ASP A 93 0.25 4.54 1.21
C ASP A 93 1.23 4.53 0.03
N ILE A 94 0.84 5.20 -1.06
CA ILE A 94 1.60 5.32 -2.32
C ILE A 94 3.01 5.86 -2.07
N ARG A 95 3.17 6.84 -1.18
CA ARG A 95 4.49 7.45 -0.91
C ARG A 95 5.44 6.47 -0.24
N VAL A 96 4.90 5.62 0.63
CA VAL A 96 5.68 4.58 1.30
C VAL A 96 6.08 3.51 0.32
N ILE A 97 5.17 3.12 -0.59
CA ILE A 97 5.48 2.19 -1.68
C ILE A 97 6.60 2.72 -2.56
N ASP A 98 6.51 3.99 -2.98
CA ASP A 98 7.55 4.63 -3.81
C ASP A 98 8.90 4.65 -3.10
N MET A 99 8.94 4.99 -1.81
CA MET A 99 10.17 4.94 -1.02
C MET A 99 10.77 3.53 -0.94
N LEU A 100 9.93 2.50 -0.78
CA LEU A 100 10.37 1.10 -0.77
C LEU A 100 10.92 0.68 -2.14
N VAL A 101 10.30 1.12 -3.23
CA VAL A 101 10.79 0.86 -4.59
C VAL A 101 12.14 1.51 -4.82
N ILE A 102 12.32 2.79 -4.43
CA ILE A 102 13.60 3.49 -4.57
C ILE A 102 14.69 2.76 -3.79
N LYS A 103 14.43 2.39 -2.53
CA LYS A 103 15.36 1.60 -1.73
C LYS A 103 15.71 0.28 -2.41
N GLY A 104 14.72 -0.46 -2.90
CA GLY A 104 14.95 -1.73 -3.60
C GLY A 104 15.71 -1.58 -4.93
N GLN A 105 15.60 -0.44 -5.62
CA GLN A 105 16.40 -0.13 -6.81
C GLN A 105 17.85 0.19 -6.45
N MET A 106 18.08 0.97 -5.39
CA MET A 106 19.41 1.26 -4.87
C MET A 106 20.12 -0.04 -4.47
N GLU A 107 19.44 -0.89 -3.70
CA GLU A 107 19.92 -2.20 -3.27
C GLU A 107 20.30 -3.11 -4.46
N LEU A 108 19.49 -3.10 -5.52
CA LEU A 108 19.78 -3.88 -6.73
C LEU A 108 21.05 -3.37 -7.41
N LYS A 109 21.19 -2.04 -7.53
CA LYS A 109 22.36 -1.41 -8.15
C LYS A 109 23.64 -1.73 -7.36
N GLU A 110 23.61 -1.57 -6.05
CA GLU A 110 24.73 -1.90 -5.15
C GLU A 110 25.15 -3.37 -5.26
N THR A 111 24.19 -4.26 -5.50
CA THR A 111 24.46 -5.70 -5.66
C THR A 111 25.03 -6.01 -7.04
N VAL A 112 24.49 -5.41 -8.10
CA VAL A 112 24.96 -5.62 -9.48
C VAL A 112 26.37 -5.06 -9.69
N GLU A 113 26.64 -3.88 -9.13
CA GLU A 113 27.95 -3.21 -9.24
C GLU A 113 28.98 -3.76 -8.24
N VAL A 114 28.61 -4.79 -7.47
CA VAL A 114 29.47 -5.46 -6.48
C VAL A 114 30.02 -4.50 -5.42
N TRP A 115 29.22 -3.50 -5.04
CA TRP A 115 29.54 -2.58 -3.96
C TRP A 115 29.29 -3.20 -2.58
N LYS A 116 28.36 -4.15 -2.51
CA LYS A 116 28.13 -4.96 -1.31
C LYS A 116 29.05 -6.15 -1.25
N GLN A 117 29.41 -6.54 -0.03
CA GLN A 117 30.09 -7.82 0.24
C GLN A 117 29.10 -8.97 0.39
N LYS A 118 29.57 -10.20 0.17
CA LYS A 118 28.82 -11.46 0.34
C LYS A 118 28.06 -11.55 1.67
N HIS A 119 28.67 -11.08 2.76
CA HIS A 119 28.04 -11.06 4.08
C HIS A 119 26.72 -10.28 4.11
N GLY A 120 26.65 -9.14 3.42
CA GLY A 120 25.45 -8.31 3.35
C GLY A 120 24.27 -9.04 2.70
N ILE A 121 24.56 -9.84 1.66
CA ILE A 121 23.55 -10.68 1.00
C ILE A 121 23.16 -11.86 1.91
N MET A 122 24.13 -12.52 2.52
CA MET A 122 23.87 -13.65 3.42
C MET A 122 23.05 -13.26 4.67
N SER A 123 23.08 -11.98 5.06
CA SER A 123 22.29 -11.45 6.17
C SER A 123 20.77 -11.64 6.00
N TYR A 124 20.25 -11.73 4.77
CA TYR A 124 18.82 -11.96 4.52
C TYR A 124 18.31 -13.30 5.06
N TRP A 125 19.17 -14.33 5.16
CA TRP A 125 18.76 -15.65 5.64
C TRP A 125 18.74 -15.74 7.17
N ARG A 126 19.49 -14.88 7.88
CA ARG A 126 19.58 -14.86 9.36
C ARG A 126 19.90 -16.22 10.00
N ASP A 127 20.70 -17.05 9.32
CA ASP A 127 20.99 -18.44 9.75
C ASP A 127 21.59 -18.55 11.16
N THR A 128 22.28 -17.51 11.66
CA THR A 128 22.96 -17.49 12.97
C THR A 128 22.11 -16.88 14.10
N VAL A 129 21.00 -16.21 13.79
CA VAL A 129 20.20 -15.51 14.81
C VAL A 129 19.16 -16.48 15.35
N GLU A 130 19.27 -16.84 16.63
CA GLU A 130 18.24 -17.66 17.28
C GLU A 130 16.88 -16.96 17.21
N PRO A 131 15.82 -17.66 16.79
CA PRO A 131 14.51 -17.05 16.65
C PRO A 131 14.01 -16.64 18.04
N LYS A 132 13.69 -15.34 18.19
CA LYS A 132 13.13 -14.83 19.44
C LYS A 132 11.93 -15.69 19.88
N PRO A 133 11.85 -16.07 21.17
CA PRO A 133 10.78 -16.91 21.66
C PRO A 133 9.42 -16.25 21.36
N LYS A 134 8.54 -17.04 20.74
CA LYS A 134 7.17 -16.62 20.44
C LYS A 134 6.24 -17.07 21.56
N GLY A 135 5.29 -16.20 21.90
CA GLY A 135 4.31 -16.45 22.97
C GLY A 135 4.77 -15.91 24.33
N PHE A 136 3.84 -15.86 25.27
CA PHE A 136 4.09 -15.32 26.60
C PHE A 136 5.03 -16.23 27.42
N LEU A 137 4.73 -17.53 27.50
CA LEU A 137 5.47 -18.45 28.36
C LEU A 137 6.94 -18.60 27.96
N ASN A 138 7.22 -18.73 26.66
CA ASN A 138 8.61 -18.86 26.19
C ASN A 138 9.41 -17.57 26.44
N LYS A 139 8.81 -16.39 26.32
CA LYS A 139 9.45 -15.12 26.67
C LYS A 139 9.67 -14.99 28.18
N PHE A 140 8.69 -15.41 28.96
CA PHE A 140 8.77 -15.42 30.42
C PHE A 140 9.91 -16.31 30.93
N LEU A 141 10.08 -17.50 30.33
CA LEU A 141 11.16 -18.43 30.66
C LEU A 141 12.54 -17.94 30.19
N ASP A 142 12.61 -17.16 29.12
CA ASP A 142 13.84 -16.54 28.60
C ASP A 142 14.33 -15.37 29.47
N GLY A 143 13.50 -14.88 30.41
CA GLY A 143 13.90 -13.91 31.43
C GLY A 143 14.13 -12.48 30.93
N HIS A 144 13.76 -12.19 29.67
CA HIS A 144 13.83 -10.86 29.07
C HIS A 144 12.40 -10.32 28.81
N GLU A 145 12.12 -9.07 29.24
CA GLU A 145 10.82 -8.38 29.04
C GLU A 145 10.33 -8.37 27.57
#